data_AF-A0A370LDE9-F1
#
_entry.id   AF-A0A370LDE9-F1
#
_cell.length_a   1.000
_cell.length_b   1.000
_cell.length_c   1.000
_cell.angle_alpha   90.00
_cell.angle_beta   90.00
_cell.angle_gamma   90.00
#
_symmetry.space_group_name_H-M   'P 1'
#
loop_
_entity.id
_entity.type
_entity.pdbx_description
1 polymer ?
#
loop_
_entity_poly.entity_id
_entity_poly.type
_entity_poly.pdbx_seq_one_letter_code
_entity_poly.pdbx_strand_id
1 'polypeptide(L)'
;MMRFAFILAGLTLSLAVSAHAQAPAAPKPTAAAVTADEPVPRAERAKARQDCLAENVALSGDDLRQAMRDCIQGRFPGVQLYARDGLTRDGKPTAVAARSACKTEADERSLSGTARRDALTSCFKAKRPDLAARAECRKESRAKGLDGEELRKAITECARATQS
;
A
#
# COMPACT_ATOMS: atom_id res chain seq x y z
N MET A 1 -64.01 -0.81 -33.36
CA MET A 1 -64.18 -0.91 -34.83
C MET A 1 -62.87 -0.54 -35.50
N MET A 2 -62.36 -1.40 -36.38
CA MET A 2 -61.11 -1.24 -37.14
C MET A 2 -61.11 0.01 -38.01
N ARG A 3 -59.91 0.58 -38.24
CA ARG A 3 -59.41 0.83 -39.60
C ARG A 3 -57.92 1.20 -39.61
N PHE A 4 -57.14 0.31 -40.21
CA PHE A 4 -55.80 0.55 -40.73
C PHE A 4 -55.89 1.41 -42.00
N ALA A 5 -54.91 2.29 -42.21
CA ALA A 5 -54.51 2.77 -43.53
C ALA A 5 -53.01 3.11 -43.53
N PHE A 6 -52.22 2.25 -44.17
CA PHE A 6 -50.87 2.52 -44.64
C PHE A 6 -50.96 3.26 -45.98
N ILE A 7 -50.24 4.37 -46.17
CA ILE A 7 -49.79 4.80 -47.51
C ILE A 7 -48.36 5.36 -47.43
N LEU A 8 -47.58 4.90 -48.40
CA LEU A 8 -46.16 5.08 -48.69
C LEU A 8 -45.74 6.49 -49.14
N ALA A 9 -44.42 6.70 -49.01
CA ALA A 9 -43.50 7.39 -49.93
C ALA A 9 -43.48 8.94 -49.97
N GLY A 10 -42.29 9.48 -49.69
CA GLY A 10 -41.94 10.88 -49.88
C GLY A 10 -40.46 11.14 -49.59
N LEU A 11 -39.61 10.74 -50.52
CA LEU A 11 -38.18 11.07 -50.59
C LEU A 11 -38.01 12.58 -50.79
N THR A 12 -37.15 13.26 -50.01
CA THR A 12 -35.98 14.05 -50.49
C THR A 12 -35.49 15.12 -49.49
N LEU A 13 -34.16 15.26 -49.53
CA LEU A 13 -33.35 16.46 -49.30
C LEU A 13 -33.05 16.96 -47.88
N SER A 14 -31.97 16.38 -47.36
CA SER A 14 -30.84 17.01 -46.67
C SER A 14 -30.80 18.54 -46.66
N LEU A 15 -30.70 19.11 -45.45
CA LEU A 15 -29.82 20.23 -45.15
C LEU A 15 -29.27 20.01 -43.73
N ALA A 16 -28.02 19.53 -43.70
CA ALA A 16 -27.24 19.37 -42.50
C ALA A 16 -26.80 20.75 -41.99
N VAL A 17 -27.16 21.08 -40.75
CA VAL A 17 -26.42 22.06 -39.95
C VAL A 17 -26.02 21.33 -38.67
N SER A 18 -24.87 20.66 -38.71
CA SER A 18 -24.20 20.18 -37.51
C SER A 18 -23.57 21.38 -36.82
N ALA A 19 -24.30 21.93 -35.84
CA ALA A 19 -23.70 22.81 -34.84
C ALA A 19 -22.53 22.06 -34.19
N HIS A 20 -21.31 22.49 -34.50
CA HIS A 20 -20.10 22.03 -33.81
C HIS A 20 -20.14 22.57 -32.38
N ALA A 21 -20.77 21.83 -31.47
CA ALA A 21 -20.48 21.95 -30.06
C ALA A 21 -19.04 21.46 -29.85
N GLN A 22 -18.09 22.38 -29.69
CA GLN A 22 -16.76 22.07 -29.21
C GLN A 22 -16.88 21.51 -27.79
N ALA A 23 -16.85 20.18 -27.68
CA ALA A 23 -16.62 19.53 -26.40
C ALA A 23 -15.23 19.92 -25.91
N PRO A 24 -15.05 20.33 -24.64
CA PRO A 24 -13.72 20.55 -24.09
C PRO A 24 -12.96 19.23 -24.18
N ALA A 25 -11.77 19.30 -24.76
CA ALA A 25 -10.86 18.17 -24.86
C ALA A 25 -10.72 17.51 -23.48
N ALA A 26 -11.08 16.24 -23.39
CA ALA A 26 -10.79 15.43 -22.21
C ALA A 26 -9.29 15.54 -21.91
N PRO A 27 -8.89 15.81 -20.66
CA PRO A 27 -7.48 15.80 -20.31
C PRO A 27 -6.94 14.41 -20.63
N LYS A 28 -5.96 14.35 -21.54
CA LYS A 28 -5.16 13.16 -21.78
C LYS A 28 -4.73 12.61 -20.42
N PRO A 29 -4.83 11.30 -20.16
CA PRO A 29 -4.23 10.74 -18.97
C PRO A 29 -2.74 11.05 -19.07
N THR A 30 -2.27 11.98 -18.22
CA THR A 30 -0.86 12.13 -17.93
C THR A 30 -0.40 10.74 -17.52
N ALA A 31 0.39 10.11 -18.39
CA ALA A 31 1.18 8.94 -18.03
C ALA A 31 1.91 9.33 -16.74
N ALA A 32 1.41 8.79 -15.62
CA ALA A 32 2.06 8.94 -14.34
C ALA A 32 3.51 8.53 -14.57
N ALA A 33 4.43 9.44 -14.26
CA ALA A 33 5.86 9.22 -14.40
C ALA A 33 6.16 7.82 -13.86
N VAL A 34 6.54 6.93 -14.77
CA VAL A 34 7.05 5.61 -14.41
C VAL A 34 8.35 5.93 -13.69
N THR A 35 8.32 5.94 -12.36
CA THR A 35 9.55 5.91 -11.59
C THR A 35 10.23 4.61 -11.99
N ALA A 36 11.25 4.70 -12.84
CA ALA A 36 12.03 3.57 -13.37
C ALA A 36 12.80 2.81 -12.26
N ASP A 37 12.51 3.11 -11.01
CA ASP A 37 13.16 2.62 -9.80
C ASP A 37 12.20 1.76 -8.94
N GLU A 38 10.99 1.46 -9.44
CA GLU A 38 10.11 0.51 -8.75
C GLU A 38 10.47 -0.92 -9.17
N PRO A 39 10.92 -1.80 -8.25
CA PRO A 39 11.45 -3.14 -8.60
C PRO A 39 10.46 -4.05 -9.33
N VAL A 40 9.16 -3.73 -9.26
CA VAL A 40 8.08 -4.41 -9.98
C VAL A 40 7.06 -3.37 -10.45
N PRO A 41 6.85 -3.17 -11.76
CA PRO A 41 5.83 -2.25 -12.27
C PRO A 41 4.43 -2.52 -11.70
N ARG A 42 3.68 -1.46 -11.39
CA ARG A 42 2.33 -1.57 -10.79
C ARG A 42 1.38 -2.41 -11.65
N ALA A 43 1.46 -2.29 -12.97
CA ALA A 43 0.63 -3.05 -13.91
C ALA A 43 0.91 -4.55 -13.83
N GLU A 44 2.18 -4.95 -13.76
CA GLU A 44 2.59 -6.35 -13.61
C GLU A 44 2.12 -6.94 -12.29
N ARG A 45 2.23 -6.18 -11.20
CA ARG A 45 1.69 -6.58 -9.88
C ARG A 45 0.17 -6.72 -9.88
N ALA A 46 -0.54 -5.87 -10.62
CA ALA A 46 -1.99 -5.95 -10.74
C ALA A 46 -2.41 -7.21 -11.52
N LYS A 47 -1.72 -7.50 -12.62
CA LYS A 47 -1.93 -8.74 -13.38
C LYS A 47 -1.65 -9.98 -12.53
N ALA A 48 -0.50 -10.03 -11.84
CA ALA A 48 -0.16 -11.14 -10.95
C ALA A 48 -1.21 -11.37 -9.85
N ARG A 49 -1.84 -10.31 -9.33
CA ARG A 49 -2.96 -10.45 -8.38
C ARG A 49 -4.19 -11.11 -9.01
N GLN A 50 -4.52 -10.78 -10.25
CA GLN A 50 -5.65 -11.39 -10.96
C GLN A 50 -5.37 -12.86 -11.23
N ASP A 51 -4.17 -13.18 -11.73
CA ASP A 51 -3.75 -14.54 -12.03
C ASP A 51 -3.73 -15.40 -10.76
N CYS A 52 -3.12 -14.90 -9.67
CA CYS A 52 -3.12 -15.61 -8.39
C CYS A 52 -4.52 -15.79 -7.79
N LEU A 53 -5.43 -14.84 -7.97
CA LEU A 53 -6.81 -14.98 -7.51
C LEU A 53 -7.53 -16.08 -8.30
N ALA A 54 -7.33 -16.13 -9.62
CA ALA A 54 -7.88 -17.17 -10.49
C ALA A 54 -7.36 -18.56 -10.13
N GLU A 55 -6.10 -18.67 -9.72
CA GLU A 55 -5.48 -19.92 -9.26
C GLU A 55 -5.98 -20.39 -7.89
N ASN A 56 -6.50 -19.48 -7.06
CA ASN A 56 -6.91 -19.75 -5.67
C ASN A 56 -8.40 -19.56 -5.42
N VAL A 57 -9.25 -19.63 -6.46
CA VAL A 57 -10.71 -19.38 -6.38
C VAL A 57 -11.45 -20.27 -5.39
N ALA A 58 -10.89 -21.44 -5.05
CA ALA A 58 -11.48 -22.38 -4.10
C ALA A 58 -11.21 -22.01 -2.64
N LEU A 59 -10.26 -21.11 -2.36
CA LEU A 59 -9.90 -20.70 -1.01
C LEU A 59 -10.69 -19.48 -0.56
N SER A 60 -10.83 -19.31 0.75
CA SER A 60 -11.42 -18.10 1.34
C SER A 60 -10.72 -17.74 2.65
N GLY A 61 -11.08 -16.59 3.24
CA GLY A 61 -10.62 -16.22 4.58
C GLY A 61 -9.10 -16.05 4.74
N ASP A 62 -8.53 -16.65 5.77
CA ASP A 62 -7.09 -16.64 6.03
C ASP A 62 -6.30 -17.48 5.02
N ASP A 63 -6.84 -18.61 4.58
CA ASP A 63 -6.18 -19.51 3.62
C ASP A 63 -5.98 -18.82 2.28
N LEU A 64 -7.01 -18.13 1.77
CA LEU A 64 -6.88 -17.33 0.55
C LEU A 64 -5.85 -16.21 0.74
N ARG A 65 -5.85 -15.53 1.89
CA ARG A 65 -4.90 -14.45 2.16
C ARG A 65 -3.46 -14.95 2.17
N GLN A 66 -3.21 -16.13 2.74
CA GLN A 66 -1.89 -16.75 2.77
C GLN A 66 -1.48 -17.21 1.36
N ALA A 67 -2.33 -17.96 0.67
CA ALA A 67 -2.06 -18.45 -0.67
C ALA A 67 -1.81 -17.32 -1.68
N MET A 68 -2.57 -16.22 -1.59
CA MET A 68 -2.34 -15.02 -2.40
C MET A 68 -0.98 -14.38 -2.13
N ARG A 69 -0.51 -14.33 -0.88
CA ARG A 69 0.81 -13.78 -0.53
C ARG A 69 1.92 -14.65 -1.11
N ASP A 70 1.80 -15.96 -0.96
CA ASP A 70 2.81 -16.92 -1.44
C ASP A 70 2.85 -16.94 -2.97
N CYS A 71 1.69 -16.97 -3.63
CA CYS A 71 1.61 -16.90 -5.09
C CYS A 71 2.25 -15.61 -5.62
N ILE A 72 1.86 -14.44 -5.11
CA ILE A 72 2.40 -13.15 -5.58
C ILE A 72 3.91 -13.07 -5.30
N GLN A 73 4.38 -13.51 -4.14
CA GLN A 73 5.81 -13.53 -3.83
C GLN A 73 6.57 -14.47 -4.77
N GLY A 74 5.98 -15.61 -5.15
CA GLY A 74 6.54 -16.56 -6.12
C GLY A 74 6.64 -16.01 -7.55
N ARG A 75 5.75 -15.07 -7.94
CA ARG A 75 5.84 -14.37 -9.24
C ARG A 75 7.02 -13.40 -9.32
N PHE A 76 7.53 -12.94 -8.18
CA PHE A 76 8.61 -11.94 -8.09
C PHE A 76 9.71 -12.39 -7.10
N PRO A 77 10.44 -13.47 -7.40
CA PRO A 77 11.37 -14.09 -6.44
C PRO A 77 12.57 -13.19 -6.07
N GLY A 78 12.92 -12.21 -6.91
CA GLY A 78 14.00 -11.25 -6.65
C GLY A 78 13.59 -10.03 -5.80
N VAL A 79 12.32 -9.91 -5.41
CA VAL A 79 11.82 -8.73 -4.69
C VAL A 79 11.00 -9.16 -3.49
N GLN A 80 11.37 -8.72 -2.28
CA GLN A 80 10.60 -9.00 -1.07
C GLN A 80 9.32 -8.13 -1.04
N LEU A 81 8.18 -8.65 -1.50
CA LEU A 81 6.95 -7.86 -1.58
C LEU A 81 6.21 -7.74 -0.25
N TYR A 82 6.36 -8.75 0.60
CA TYR A 82 5.72 -8.82 1.91
C TYR A 82 6.77 -9.02 2.99
N ALA A 83 6.46 -8.66 4.23
CA ALA A 83 7.31 -9.07 5.34
C ALA A 83 7.30 -10.61 5.45
N ARG A 84 8.48 -11.24 5.42
CA ARG A 84 8.66 -12.69 5.54
C ARG A 84 9.92 -12.97 6.33
N ASP A 85 9.95 -14.11 7.02
CA ASP A 85 11.14 -14.58 7.74
C ASP A 85 11.68 -13.56 8.75
N GLY A 86 10.77 -12.80 9.37
CA GLY A 86 11.11 -11.76 10.34
C GLY A 86 11.65 -10.46 9.74
N LEU A 87 11.75 -10.33 8.42
CA LEU A 87 12.21 -9.13 7.72
C LEU A 87 11.07 -8.37 7.05
N THR A 88 11.23 -7.06 6.96
CA THR A 88 10.36 -6.16 6.18
C THR A 88 10.80 -6.16 4.72
N ARG A 89 9.98 -5.55 3.84
CA ARG A 89 10.33 -5.34 2.43
C ARG A 89 11.70 -4.67 2.25
N ASP A 90 12.03 -3.73 3.11
CA ASP A 90 13.26 -2.94 3.01
C ASP A 90 14.44 -3.65 3.71
N GLY A 91 14.35 -4.96 3.95
CA GLY A 91 15.40 -5.80 4.56
C GLY A 91 15.60 -5.58 6.07
N LYS A 92 14.92 -4.61 6.68
CA LYS A 92 15.00 -4.36 8.13
C LYS A 92 14.21 -5.42 8.91
N PRO A 93 14.61 -5.80 10.14
CA PRO A 93 13.81 -6.69 10.99
C PRO A 93 12.41 -6.12 11.23
N THR A 94 11.38 -6.94 11.23
CA THR A 94 10.04 -6.52 11.67
C THR A 94 10.06 -6.08 13.13
N ALA A 95 9.07 -5.31 13.59
CA ALA A 95 9.00 -4.90 15.00
C ALA A 95 8.92 -6.11 15.94
N VAL A 96 8.26 -7.18 15.51
CA VAL A 96 8.15 -8.45 16.26
C VAL A 96 9.51 -9.14 16.32
N ALA A 97 10.19 -9.32 15.18
CA ALA A 97 11.51 -9.94 15.14
C ALA A 97 12.58 -9.14 15.91
N ALA A 98 12.54 -7.80 15.82
CA ALA A 98 13.42 -6.95 16.59
C ALA A 98 13.18 -7.10 18.10
N ARG A 99 11.92 -7.14 18.54
CA ARG A 99 11.57 -7.36 19.96
C ARG A 99 11.98 -8.75 20.44
N SER A 100 11.77 -9.80 19.64
CA SER A 100 12.18 -11.15 20.02
C SER A 100 13.70 -11.24 20.14
N ALA A 101 14.45 -10.70 19.18
CA ALA A 101 15.92 -10.65 19.26
C ALA A 101 16.40 -9.89 20.50
N CYS A 102 15.84 -8.71 20.78
CA CYS A 102 16.19 -7.95 21.99
C CYS A 102 15.81 -8.67 23.29
N LYS A 103 14.72 -9.43 23.28
CA LYS A 103 14.33 -10.25 24.42
C LYS A 103 15.35 -11.36 24.67
N THR A 104 15.77 -12.07 23.62
CA THR A 104 16.82 -13.08 23.71
C THR A 104 18.13 -12.50 24.27
N GLU A 105 18.58 -11.35 23.75
CA GLU A 105 19.81 -10.69 24.24
C GLU A 105 19.70 -10.28 25.73
N ALA A 106 18.53 -9.83 26.18
CA ALA A 106 18.30 -9.49 27.58
C ALA A 106 18.22 -10.73 28.49
N ASP A 107 17.65 -11.83 27.98
CA ASP A 107 17.55 -13.12 28.67
C ASP A 107 18.93 -13.78 28.81
N GLU A 108 19.75 -13.79 27.77
CA GLU A 108 21.15 -14.27 27.81
C GLU A 108 21.99 -13.53 28.84
N ARG A 109 21.70 -12.24 29.03
CA ARG A 109 22.35 -11.39 30.04
C ARG A 109 21.70 -11.48 31.43
N SER A 110 20.68 -12.32 31.59
CA SER A 110 19.91 -12.49 32.84
C SER A 110 19.42 -11.16 33.44
N LEU A 111 19.10 -10.18 32.59
CA LEU A 111 18.68 -8.86 33.05
C LEU A 111 17.26 -8.90 33.60
N SER A 112 17.04 -8.20 34.72
CA SER A 112 15.74 -8.06 35.37
C SER A 112 15.43 -6.58 35.71
N GLY A 113 14.18 -6.32 36.11
CA GLY A 113 13.77 -4.99 36.61
C GLY A 113 13.97 -3.83 35.64
N THR A 114 14.49 -2.72 36.14
CA THR A 114 14.83 -1.50 35.36
C THR A 114 15.91 -1.78 34.33
N ALA A 115 16.99 -2.47 34.70
CA ALA A 115 18.09 -2.81 33.80
C ALA A 115 17.61 -3.58 32.56
N ARG A 116 16.65 -4.49 32.72
CA ARG A 116 16.01 -5.19 31.58
C ARG A 116 15.25 -4.23 30.67
N ARG A 117 14.44 -3.33 31.23
CA ARG A 117 13.63 -2.37 30.44
C ARG A 117 14.53 -1.42 29.65
N ASP A 118 15.61 -0.95 30.25
CA ASP A 118 16.56 -0.05 29.60
C ASP A 118 17.32 -0.77 28.48
N ALA A 119 17.76 -2.01 28.72
CA ALA A 119 18.40 -2.84 27.70
C ALA A 119 17.47 -3.15 26.52
N LEU A 120 16.21 -3.54 26.78
CA LEU A 120 15.22 -3.78 25.72
C LEU A 120 14.93 -2.52 24.91
N THR A 121 14.80 -1.37 25.57
CA THR A 121 14.55 -0.08 24.91
C THR A 121 15.74 0.32 24.04
N SER A 122 16.95 0.23 24.58
CA SER A 122 18.19 0.55 23.86
C SER A 122 18.39 -0.38 22.65
N CYS A 123 18.25 -1.68 22.84
CA CYS A 123 18.34 -2.67 21.77
C CYS A 123 17.31 -2.41 20.66
N PHE A 124 16.05 -2.15 21.02
CA PHE A 124 15.02 -1.90 20.02
C PHE A 124 15.28 -0.61 19.24
N LYS A 125 15.72 0.47 19.91
CA LYS A 125 16.13 1.73 19.26
C LYS A 125 17.29 1.51 18.28
N ALA A 126 18.27 0.68 18.65
CA ALA A 126 19.39 0.35 17.78
C ALA A 126 18.97 -0.47 16.55
N LYS A 127 18.11 -1.48 16.72
CA LYS A 127 17.65 -2.32 15.59
C LYS A 127 16.61 -1.63 14.69
N ARG A 128 15.78 -0.75 15.25
CA ARG A 128 14.69 -0.05 14.56
C ARG A 128 14.63 1.45 14.90
N PRO A 129 15.67 2.22 14.51
CA PRO A 129 15.70 3.66 14.76
C PRO A 129 14.54 4.41 14.08
N ASP A 130 14.07 3.90 12.94
CA ASP A 130 12.93 4.45 12.21
C ASP A 130 11.61 4.36 13.01
N LEU A 131 11.40 3.26 13.74
CA LEU A 131 10.22 3.11 14.60
C LEU A 131 10.36 3.90 15.90
N ALA A 132 11.58 4.00 16.43
CA ALA A 132 11.86 4.83 17.59
C ALA A 132 11.58 6.31 17.30
N ALA A 133 12.09 6.85 16.19
CA ALA A 133 11.84 8.22 15.77
C ALA A 133 10.34 8.49 15.60
N ARG A 134 9.60 7.57 14.96
CA ARG A 134 8.13 7.68 14.82
C ARG A 134 7.39 7.67 16.16
N ALA A 135 7.90 6.94 17.16
CA ALA A 135 7.31 6.91 18.49
C ALA A 135 7.50 8.26 19.20
N GLU A 136 8.69 8.89 19.08
CA GLU A 136 8.94 10.24 19.61
C GLU A 136 8.08 11.29 18.88
N CYS A 137 8.03 11.24 17.54
CA CYS A 137 7.15 12.12 16.76
C CYS A 137 5.68 12.03 17.19
N ARG A 138 5.21 10.81 17.51
CA ARG A 138 3.85 10.61 18.04
C ARG A 138 3.68 11.23 19.42
N LYS A 139 4.67 11.08 20.30
CA LYS A 139 4.64 11.64 21.65
C LYS A 139 4.57 13.17 21.61
N GLU A 140 5.42 13.81 20.80
CA GLU A 140 5.44 15.25 20.62
C GLU A 140 4.14 15.77 20.00
N SER A 141 3.62 15.10 18.97
CA SER A 141 2.38 15.50 18.30
C SER A 141 1.17 15.39 19.25
N ARG A 142 1.13 14.35 20.08
CA ARG A 142 0.10 14.22 21.13
C ARG A 142 0.25 15.26 22.24
N ALA A 143 1.47 15.64 22.60
CA ALA A 143 1.71 16.72 23.55
C ALA A 143 1.20 18.08 23.04
N LYS A 144 1.13 18.26 21.71
CA LYS A 144 0.51 19.41 21.04
C LYS A 144 -1.02 19.31 20.93
N GLY A 145 -1.63 18.25 21.47
CA GLY A 145 -3.08 18.03 21.42
C GLY A 145 -3.61 17.52 20.09
N LEU A 146 -2.73 17.11 19.16
CA LEU A 146 -3.17 16.60 17.85
C LEU A 146 -3.76 15.20 17.97
N ASP A 147 -4.85 14.96 17.24
CA ASP A 147 -5.51 13.66 17.12
C ASP A 147 -5.86 13.32 15.65
N GLY A 148 -6.50 12.16 15.46
CA GLY A 148 -7.07 11.78 14.17
C GLY A 148 -6.13 11.88 12.96
N GLU A 149 -6.60 12.57 11.93
CA GLU A 149 -5.89 12.85 10.68
C GLU A 149 -4.67 13.75 10.89
N GLU A 150 -4.80 14.78 11.72
CA GLU A 150 -3.76 15.78 11.95
C GLU A 150 -2.55 15.14 12.66
N LEU A 151 -2.81 14.25 13.61
CA LEU A 151 -1.76 13.44 14.25
C LEU A 151 -1.01 12.59 13.23
N ARG A 152 -1.70 11.98 12.25
CA ARG A 152 -1.04 11.15 11.22
C ARG A 152 -0.15 11.98 10.30
N LYS A 153 -0.62 13.17 9.90
CA LYS A 153 0.16 14.12 9.09
C LYS A 153 1.41 14.59 9.86
N ALA A 154 1.22 15.06 11.09
CA ALA A 154 2.32 15.52 11.95
C ALA A 154 3.38 14.43 12.20
N ILE A 155 2.98 13.18 12.47
CA ILE A 155 3.91 12.06 12.62
C ILE A 155 4.69 11.81 11.32
N THR A 156 4.02 11.91 10.16
CA THR A 156 4.65 11.64 8.86
C THR A 156 5.66 12.72 8.50
N GLU A 157 5.33 13.99 8.73
CA GLU A 157 6.21 15.13 8.51
C GLU A 157 7.42 15.08 9.44
N CYS A 158 7.21 14.87 10.74
CA CYS A 158 8.29 14.73 11.72
C CYS A 158 9.23 13.54 11.39
N ALA A 159 8.67 12.38 11.05
CA ALA A 159 9.47 11.21 10.72
C ALA A 159 10.29 11.42 9.44
N ARG A 160 9.78 12.16 8.45
CA ARG A 160 10.53 12.52 7.24
C ARG A 160 11.67 13.49 7.58
N ALA A 161 11.42 14.51 8.40
CA ALA A 161 12.43 15.47 8.83
C ALA A 161 13.55 14.85 9.68
N THR A 162 13.29 13.73 10.35
CA THR A 162 14.30 13.00 11.15
C THR A 162 15.16 12.03 10.30
N GLN A 163 14.76 11.80 9.04
CA GLN A 163 15.44 10.88 8.11
C GLN A 163 16.25 11.60 7.03
N SER A 164 16.04 12.91 6.85
CA SER A 164 16.83 13.81 5.99
C SER A 164 18.08 14.31 6.69
#